data_AF-A0A136N2W5-F1
#
_entry.id   AF-A0A136N2W5-F1
#
_cell.length_a   1.000
_cell.length_b   1.000
_cell.length_c   1.000
_cell.angle_alpha   90.00
_cell.angle_beta   90.00
_cell.angle_gamma   90.00
#
_symmetry.space_group_name_H-M   'P 1'
#
loop_
_entity.id
_entity.type
_entity.pdbx_description
1 polymer ?
#
loop_
_entity_poly.entity_id
_entity_poly.type
_entity_poly.pdbx_seq_one_letter_code
_entity_poly.pdbx_strand_id
1 'polypeptide(L)'
;MLRSVLFSILFIFVFVLTSVNLTGQSSIVNDYLTEDIKVFPNPTTDYFQINNGVNVKKVIIYNMFGKEIRVANNYTNTLHDVTDLKSGMYIVKMLDDRNKVVKSIKLQKSSGGA
;
A
#
# COMPACT_ATOMS: atom_id res chain seq x y z
N MET A 1 51.50 -29.29 1.72
CA MET A 1 50.46 -29.51 0.69
C MET A 1 49.22 -30.21 1.24
N LEU A 2 49.32 -31.36 1.93
CA LEU A 2 48.16 -32.14 2.40
C LEU A 2 47.19 -31.38 3.34
N ARG A 3 47.70 -30.52 4.24
CA ARG A 3 46.85 -29.69 5.14
C ARG A 3 46.03 -28.62 4.41
N SER A 4 46.53 -28.10 3.29
CA SER A 4 45.85 -27.08 2.48
C SER A 4 44.74 -27.70 1.61
N VAL A 5 44.96 -28.91 1.08
CA VAL A 5 43.95 -29.68 0.34
C VAL A 5 42.79 -30.08 1.26
N LEU A 6 43.09 -30.49 2.49
CA LEU A 6 42.07 -30.84 3.48
C LEU A 6 41.19 -29.64 3.85
N PHE A 7 41.78 -28.45 3.98
CA PHE A 7 41.06 -27.21 4.26
C PHE A 7 40.15 -26.79 3.10
N SER A 8 40.61 -26.97 1.86
CA SER A 8 39.82 -26.67 0.66
C SER A 8 38.60 -27.60 0.51
N ILE A 9 38.78 -28.90 0.79
CA ILE A 9 37.69 -29.89 0.76
C ILE A 9 36.66 -29.59 1.87
N LEU A 10 37.12 -29.22 3.07
CA LEU A 10 36.23 -28.84 4.17
C LEU A 10 35.43 -27.57 3.84
N PHE A 11 36.04 -26.60 3.17
CA PHE A 11 35.38 -25.34 2.80
C PHE A 11 34.31 -25.53 1.72
N ILE A 12 34.56 -26.39 0.72
CA ILE A 12 33.57 -26.75 -0.31
C ILE A 12 32.37 -27.48 0.32
N PHE A 13 32.62 -28.38 1.28
CA PHE A 13 31.56 -29.11 1.97
C PHE A 13 30.65 -28.20 2.81
N VAL A 14 31.23 -27.21 3.50
CA VAL A 14 30.47 -26.18 4.25
C VAL A 14 29.64 -25.31 3.31
N PHE A 15 30.17 -24.94 2.14
CA PHE A 15 29.47 -24.11 1.16
C PHE A 15 28.24 -24.82 0.58
N VAL A 16 28.35 -26.13 0.30
CA VAL A 16 27.23 -26.97 -0.20
C VAL A 16 26.09 -27.09 0.81
N LEU A 17 26.38 -27.19 2.13
CA LEU A 17 25.33 -27.26 3.16
C LEU A 17 24.54 -25.96 3.34
N THR A 18 25.09 -24.81 2.94
CA THR A 18 24.38 -23.51 3.07
C THR A 18 23.45 -23.19 1.89
N SER A 19 23.40 -24.06 0.87
CA SER A 19 22.52 -23.84 -0.27
C SER A 19 21.10 -24.36 -0.01
N VAL A 20 20.14 -23.47 -0.25
CA VAL A 20 18.70 -23.71 -0.44
C VAL A 20 17.83 -23.69 0.82
N ASN A 21 17.38 -22.49 1.17
CA ASN A 21 15.99 -22.24 1.58
C ASN A 21 15.46 -21.05 0.77
N LEU A 22 15.36 -21.22 -0.55
CA LEU A 22 14.59 -20.32 -1.39
C LEU A 22 13.18 -20.88 -1.53
N THR A 23 12.38 -20.76 -0.48
CA THR A 23 10.93 -20.82 -0.66
C THR A 23 10.55 -19.55 -1.41
N GLY A 24 10.63 -19.63 -2.74
CA GLY A 24 9.93 -18.72 -3.62
C GLY A 24 8.45 -18.86 -3.30
N GLN A 25 7.95 -18.02 -2.40
CA GLN A 25 6.53 -17.80 -2.27
C GLN A 25 6.13 -17.10 -3.56
N SER A 26 5.77 -17.90 -4.57
CA SER A 26 4.87 -17.48 -5.62
C SER A 26 3.57 -17.09 -4.93
N SER A 27 3.51 -15.82 -4.52
CA SER A 27 2.23 -15.17 -4.34
C SER A 27 1.57 -15.29 -5.70
N ILE A 28 0.66 -16.24 -5.84
CA ILE A 28 -0.33 -16.23 -6.89
C ILE A 28 -1.03 -14.89 -6.66
N VAL A 29 -0.57 -13.86 -7.38
CA VAL A 29 -1.34 -12.65 -7.55
C VAL A 29 -2.53 -13.16 -8.32
N ASN A 30 -3.59 -13.51 -7.56
CA ASN A 30 -4.91 -13.62 -8.13
C ASN A 30 -5.21 -12.22 -8.63
N ASP A 31 -4.80 -11.97 -9.86
CA ASP A 31 -5.26 -10.90 -10.74
C ASP A 31 -6.72 -11.23 -11.04
N TYR A 32 -7.54 -11.27 -9.98
CA TYR A 32 -8.92 -10.87 -10.12
C TYR A 32 -8.82 -9.54 -10.84
N LEU A 33 -9.54 -9.43 -11.95
CA LEU A 33 -9.78 -8.21 -12.69
C LEU A 33 -10.29 -7.13 -11.72
N THR A 34 -9.42 -6.59 -10.88
CA THR A 34 -9.72 -5.52 -9.96
C THR A 34 -9.78 -4.33 -10.85
N GLU A 35 -10.99 -3.92 -11.20
CA GLU A 35 -11.16 -2.61 -11.78
C GLU A 35 -10.35 -1.61 -10.93
N ASP A 36 -9.48 -0.86 -11.59
CA ASP A 36 -8.51 -0.03 -10.90
C ASP A 36 -9.24 0.91 -9.93
N ILE A 37 -9.00 0.74 -8.63
CA ILE A 37 -9.61 1.57 -7.59
C ILE A 37 -9.16 3.00 -7.79
N LYS A 38 -10.11 3.92 -7.96
CA LYS A 38 -9.84 5.34 -8.23
C LYS A 38 -10.41 6.21 -7.14
N VAL A 39 -9.70 7.29 -6.84
CA VAL A 39 -10.20 8.37 -5.99
C VAL A 39 -10.58 9.55 -6.87
N PHE A 40 -11.82 10.02 -6.76
CA PHE A 40 -12.36 11.09 -7.60
C PHE A 40 -13.30 12.04 -6.82
N PRO A 41 -13.36 13.33 -7.16
CA PRO A 41 -12.43 14.01 -8.04
C PRO A 41 -11.02 14.06 -7.42
N ASN A 42 -10.01 14.09 -8.27
CA ASN A 42 -8.62 14.34 -7.87
C ASN A 42 -7.96 15.16 -9.00
N PRO A 43 -7.68 16.46 -8.81
CA PRO A 43 -7.76 17.22 -7.57
C PRO A 43 -9.18 17.38 -6.99
N THR A 44 -9.30 17.61 -5.68
CA THR A 44 -10.57 17.86 -4.99
C THR A 44 -10.53 19.17 -4.18
N THR A 45 -11.70 19.81 -4.01
CA THR A 45 -11.89 20.97 -3.11
C THR A 45 -12.57 20.57 -1.81
N ASP A 46 -13.68 19.84 -1.88
CA ASP A 46 -14.58 19.67 -0.73
C ASP A 46 -14.69 18.22 -0.29
N TYR A 47 -14.75 17.29 -1.24
CA TYR A 47 -14.88 15.86 -0.95
C TYR A 47 -14.29 14.99 -2.04
N PHE A 48 -13.97 13.76 -1.70
CA PHE A 48 -13.67 12.72 -2.68
C PHE A 48 -14.49 11.45 -2.41
N GLN A 49 -14.61 10.62 -3.43
CA GLN A 49 -15.20 9.29 -3.40
C GLN A 49 -14.21 8.26 -3.92
N ILE A 50 -14.50 7.00 -3.62
CA ILE A 50 -13.72 5.85 -4.09
C ILE A 50 -14.58 5.08 -5.08
N ASN A 51 -14.14 4.99 -6.34
CA ASN A 51 -14.76 4.13 -7.33
C ASN A 51 -14.12 2.74 -7.28
N ASN A 52 -14.90 1.71 -7.58
CA ASN A 52 -14.47 0.31 -7.62
C ASN A 52 -13.89 -0.22 -6.30
N GLY A 53 -14.17 0.47 -5.19
CA GLY A 53 -13.70 0.14 -3.85
C GLY A 53 -14.59 -0.85 -3.10
N VAL A 54 -15.15 -1.88 -3.75
CA VAL A 54 -16.09 -2.83 -3.13
C VAL A 54 -15.56 -3.43 -1.82
N ASN A 55 -14.25 -3.70 -1.79
CA ASN A 55 -13.55 -4.27 -0.64
C ASN A 55 -13.00 -3.22 0.34
N VAL A 56 -13.18 -1.92 0.08
CA VAL A 56 -12.69 -0.85 0.95
C VAL A 56 -13.73 -0.54 2.02
N LYS A 57 -13.37 -0.80 3.28
CA LYS A 57 -14.22 -0.56 4.46
C LYS A 57 -13.77 0.62 5.30
N LYS A 58 -12.50 0.99 5.22
CA LYS A 58 -11.93 2.09 6.00
C LYS A 58 -10.94 2.89 5.16
N VAL A 59 -10.94 4.19 5.37
CA VAL A 59 -10.04 5.15 4.75
C VAL A 59 -9.27 5.87 5.84
N ILE A 60 -7.96 6.02 5.63
CA ILE A 60 -7.09 6.82 6.47
C ILE A 60 -6.42 7.87 5.59
N ILE A 61 -6.53 9.13 5.98
CA ILE A 61 -5.89 10.25 5.30
C ILE A 61 -4.64 10.65 6.07
N TYR A 62 -3.50 10.64 5.40
CA TYR A 62 -2.22 11.12 5.94
C TYR A 62 -1.77 12.38 5.21
N ASN A 63 -1.02 13.24 5.89
CA ASN A 63 -0.23 14.27 5.20
C ASN A 63 1.05 13.65 4.58
N MET A 64 1.85 14.45 3.87
CA MET A 64 3.10 13.99 3.23
C MET A 64 4.20 13.54 4.20
N PHE A 65 4.09 13.90 5.47
CA PHE A 65 5.03 13.47 6.51
C PHE A 65 4.56 12.17 7.21
N GLY A 66 3.47 11.55 6.74
CA GLY A 66 2.93 10.32 7.31
C GLY A 66 2.13 10.52 8.60
N LYS A 67 1.84 11.77 9.00
CA LYS A 67 0.94 12.04 10.13
C LYS A 67 -0.48 11.71 9.73
N GLU A 68 -1.15 10.90 10.53
CA GLU A 68 -2.57 10.60 10.39
C GLU A 68 -3.41 11.86 10.68
N ILE A 69 -4.26 12.22 9.73
CA ILE A 69 -5.12 13.40 9.78
C ILE A 69 -6.56 12.99 10.08
N ARG A 70 -7.05 11.91 9.46
CA ARG A 70 -8.43 11.46 9.58
C ARG A 70 -8.55 9.97 9.33
N VAL A 71 -9.45 9.32 10.06
CA VAL A 71 -9.91 7.95 9.83
C VAL A 71 -11.42 7.99 9.62
N ALA A 72 -11.90 7.34 8.56
CA ALA A 72 -13.32 7.27 8.23
C ALA A 72 -13.70 5.87 7.75
N ASN A 73 -14.93 5.45 8.03
CA ASN A 73 -15.51 4.26 7.42
C ASN A 73 -15.91 4.56 5.97
N ASN A 74 -15.87 3.54 5.11
CA ASN A 74 -16.26 3.65 3.71
C ASN A 74 -17.38 2.65 3.38
N TYR A 75 -18.47 3.20 2.86
CA TYR A 75 -19.59 2.48 2.26
C TYR A 75 -19.74 2.88 0.79
N THR A 76 -20.60 2.19 0.05
CA THR A 76 -20.93 2.55 -1.34
C THR A 76 -21.34 4.03 -1.42
N ASN A 77 -20.74 4.79 -2.34
CA ASN A 77 -20.99 6.22 -2.58
C ASN A 77 -20.70 7.16 -1.38
N THR A 78 -19.85 6.75 -0.44
CA THR A 78 -19.44 7.64 0.66
C THR A 78 -18.67 8.84 0.15
N LEU A 79 -19.11 10.03 0.57
CA LEU A 79 -18.39 11.29 0.38
C LEU A 79 -17.42 11.50 1.55
N HIS A 80 -16.13 11.50 1.27
CA HIS A 80 -15.09 11.80 2.25
C HIS A 80 -14.81 13.31 2.23
N ASP A 81 -15.38 14.03 3.19
CA ASP A 81 -15.19 15.48 3.37
C ASP A 81 -13.73 15.80 3.70
N VAL A 82 -13.18 16.77 2.98
CA VAL A 82 -11.83 17.33 3.13
C VAL A 82 -11.83 18.86 3.11
N THR A 83 -12.99 19.52 3.22
CA THR A 83 -13.15 20.99 3.19
C THR A 83 -12.23 21.70 4.19
N ASP A 84 -12.07 21.12 5.38
CA ASP A 84 -11.25 21.63 6.48
C ASP A 84 -9.74 21.43 6.28
N LEU A 85 -9.34 20.60 5.31
CA LEU A 85 -7.94 20.34 5.00
C LEU A 85 -7.34 21.50 4.20
N LYS A 86 -6.14 21.92 4.58
CA LYS A 86 -5.35 22.89 3.79
C LYS A 86 -5.03 22.30 2.42
N SER A 87 -4.97 23.16 1.40
CA SER A 87 -4.49 22.81 0.07
C SER A 87 -3.10 22.18 0.11
N GLY A 88 -2.90 21.14 -0.68
CA GLY A 88 -1.66 20.38 -0.71
C GLY A 88 -1.87 18.91 -1.04
N MET A 89 -0.82 18.12 -0.81
CA MET A 89 -0.80 16.68 -1.10
C MET A 89 -1.09 15.85 0.16
N TYR A 90 -1.88 14.79 -0.03
CA TYR A 90 -2.25 13.83 1.00
C TYR A 90 -2.11 12.40 0.47
N ILE A 91 -2.05 11.42 1.38
CA ILE A 91 -2.15 9.99 1.05
C ILE A 91 -3.48 9.48 1.59
N VAL A 92 -4.26 8.88 0.72
CA VAL A 92 -5.48 8.14 1.06
C VAL A 92 -5.14 6.66 1.08
N LYS A 93 -5.08 6.08 2.28
CA LYS A 93 -4.87 4.65 2.51
C LYS A 93 -6.21 3.97 2.71
N MET A 94 -6.47 2.94 1.93
CA MET A 94 -7.71 2.19 1.93
C MET A 94 -7.47 0.81 2.54
N LEU A 95 -8.35 0.40 3.45
CA LEU A 95 -8.26 -0.87 4.18
C LEU A 95 -9.53 -1.71 3.98
N ASP A 96 -9.36 -3.04 3.99
CA ASP A 96 -10.46 -4.00 4.02
C ASP A 96 -11.06 -4.14 5.44
N ASP A 97 -12.06 -5.02 5.58
CA ASP A 97 -12.71 -5.35 6.85
C ASP A 97 -11.76 -5.94 7.90
N ARG A 98 -10.64 -6.54 7.47
CA ARG A 98 -9.59 -7.12 8.33
C ARG A 98 -8.42 -6.16 8.54
N ASN A 99 -8.58 -4.88 8.22
CA ASN A 99 -7.56 -3.85 8.26
C ASN A 99 -6.32 -4.12 7.37
N LYS A 100 -6.42 -5.00 6.37
CA LYS A 100 -5.36 -5.19 5.37
C LYS A 100 -5.40 -4.03 4.37
N VAL A 101 -4.21 -3.61 3.93
CA VAL A 101 -4.08 -2.54 2.95
C VAL A 101 -4.60 -3.02 1.60
N VAL A 102 -5.63 -2.35 1.09
CA VAL A 102 -6.16 -2.58 -0.25
C VAL A 102 -5.37 -1.75 -1.26
N LYS A 103 -5.26 -0.43 -1.03
CA LYS A 103 -4.52 0.49 -1.90
C LYS A 103 -4.13 1.76 -1.15
N SER A 104 -3.10 2.45 -1.62
CA SER A 104 -2.75 3.81 -1.19
C SER A 104 -2.64 4.71 -2.41
N ILE A 105 -3.30 5.87 -2.40
CA ILE A 105 -3.35 6.82 -3.52
C ILE A 105 -2.98 8.22 -3.04
N LYS A 106 -2.25 8.97 -3.87
CA LYS A 106 -2.01 10.40 -3.64
C LYS A 106 -3.27 11.21 -3.98
N LEU A 107 -3.71 12.06 -3.07
CA LEU A 107 -4.81 13.00 -3.26
C LEU A 107 -4.27 14.42 -3.29
N GLN A 108 -4.65 15.19 -4.31
CA GLN A 108 -4.37 16.61 -4.41
C GLN A 108 -5.57 17.41 -3.93
N LYS A 109 -5.43 18.09 -2.78
CA LYS A 109 -6.41 19.05 -2.27
C LYS A 109 -6.11 20.44 -2.83
N SER A 110 -7.08 21.01 -3.53
CA SER A 110 -7.05 22.39 -4.01
C SER A 110 -7.74 23.33 -3.00
N SER A 111 -7.48 24.63 -3.09
CA SER A 111 -8.27 25.62 -2.35
C SER A 111 -9.68 25.65 -2.93
N GLY A 112 -10.70 25.70 -2.07
CA GLY A 112 -12.04 26.08 -2.52
C GLY A 112 -11.97 27.49 -3.12
N GLY A 113 -12.63 27.71 -4.25
CA GLY A 113 -12.76 29.06 -4.80
C GLY A 113 -13.53 29.92 -3.78
N ALA A 114 -12.84 30.89 -3.19
CA ALA A 114 -13.46 32.01 -2.52
C ALA A 114 -13.59 33.16 -3.52
#